data_AF-A0A0K3CGT2-F1
#
_entry.id   AF-A0A0K3CGT2-F1
#
_cell.length_a   1.000
_cell.length_b   1.000
_cell.length_c   1.000
_cell.angle_alpha   90.00
_cell.angle_beta   90.00
_cell.angle_gamma   90.00
#
_symmetry.space_group_name_H-M   'P 1'
#
loop_
_entity.id
_entity.type
_entity.pdbx_description
1 polymer ?
#
loop_
_entity_poly.entity_id
_entity_poly.type
_entity_poly.pdbx_seq_one_letter_code
_entity_poly.pdbx_strand_id
1 'polypeptide(L)'
;MSAETATNAPAPLNPELVIRKLDEHTTIFSVPFARVGLVPFGGRSTAIKLQDGSVWLAASHPLDPATLETITAMGPVKHIVMLDAEHGMYTKSYYDAFPTAKLYLPAGGVSTWRKKGFLPTDESKYASYGEGSKQVDPFEATTGGEIKSVDFGKAHINQDIAFLHAPTKTLIQADLLFNLPPTEQYSRSSFRPTIPFISGLLRHSTNAHKRFIHHLATKDKAEMKWAAKKVAEWDFDRIIPCHGDVIETGGKKAWVDTFAWFTNHE
;
A
#
# COMPACT_ATOMS: atom_id res chain seq x y z
N MET A 1 32.73 -9.40 8.04
CA MET A 1 32.03 -10.70 7.95
C MET A 1 30.54 -10.41 7.99
N SER A 2 29.94 -10.33 6.81
CA SER A 2 28.51 -10.08 6.60
C SER A 2 27.74 -11.33 6.97
N ALA A 3 26.87 -11.23 7.97
CA ALA A 3 25.91 -12.28 8.26
C ALA A 3 24.87 -12.32 7.13
N GLU A 4 25.06 -13.27 6.21
CA GLU A 4 23.98 -13.76 5.35
C GLU A 4 22.98 -14.49 6.24
N THR A 5 21.99 -13.76 6.76
CA THR A 5 20.81 -14.40 7.35
C THR A 5 19.94 -14.89 6.21
N ALA A 6 19.92 -16.21 6.02
CA ALA A 6 18.97 -16.91 5.18
C ALA A 6 17.53 -16.51 5.58
N THR A 7 16.86 -15.73 4.73
CA THR A 7 15.51 -15.20 4.96
C THR A 7 14.44 -16.21 4.55
N ASN A 8 14.38 -17.34 5.25
CA ASN A 8 13.31 -18.34 5.05
C ASN A 8 12.43 -18.54 6.30
N ALA A 9 12.73 -17.87 7.40
CA ALA A 9 11.89 -17.88 8.60
C ALA A 9 11.10 -16.57 8.68
N PRO A 10 9.82 -16.59 9.12
CA PRO A 10 9.12 -15.36 9.48
C PRO A 10 9.98 -14.54 10.45
N ALA A 11 9.85 -13.22 10.37
CA ALA A 11 10.43 -12.31 11.35
C ALA A 11 10.03 -12.76 12.77
N PRO A 12 10.81 -12.43 13.81
CA PRO A 12 10.40 -12.71 15.19
C PRO A 12 9.01 -12.13 15.48
N LEU A 13 8.27 -12.77 16.38
CA LEU A 13 6.97 -12.28 16.84
C LEU A 13 7.05 -10.80 17.22
N ASN A 14 6.17 -9.97 16.66
CA ASN A 14 6.15 -8.55 16.96
C ASN A 14 5.10 -8.25 18.04
N PRO A 15 5.48 -7.91 19.29
CA PRO A 15 4.54 -7.61 20.35
C PRO A 15 3.76 -6.30 20.12
N GLU A 16 4.20 -5.46 19.18
CA GLU A 16 3.55 -4.20 18.81
C GLU A 16 2.61 -4.37 17.60
N LEU A 17 2.53 -5.56 17.00
CA LEU A 17 1.62 -5.84 15.89
C LEU A 17 0.15 -5.73 16.31
N VAL A 18 -0.62 -4.96 15.53
CA VAL A 18 -2.06 -4.85 15.63
C VAL A 18 -2.69 -5.50 14.40
N ILE A 19 -3.44 -6.58 14.62
CA ILE A 19 -4.23 -7.24 13.57
C ILE A 19 -5.68 -6.82 13.76
N ARG A 20 -6.26 -6.13 12.77
CA ARG A 20 -7.66 -5.69 12.82
C ARG A 20 -8.42 -6.18 11.59
N LYS A 21 -9.53 -6.88 11.82
CA LYS A 21 -10.53 -7.15 10.79
C LYS A 21 -11.43 -5.92 10.65
N LEU A 22 -11.44 -5.31 9.48
CA LEU A 22 -12.30 -4.16 9.17
C LEU A 22 -13.72 -4.59 8.80
N ASP A 23 -13.81 -5.74 8.15
CA ASP A 23 -15.02 -6.43 7.74
C ASP A 23 -14.70 -7.92 7.48
N GLU A 24 -15.64 -8.67 6.91
CA GLU A 24 -15.47 -10.11 6.64
C GLU A 24 -14.40 -10.41 5.58
N HIS A 25 -14.03 -9.42 4.75
CA HIS A 25 -13.08 -9.58 3.65
C HIS A 25 -11.72 -8.97 3.97
N THR A 26 -11.69 -7.87 4.72
CA THR A 26 -10.53 -6.98 4.81
C THR A 26 -9.87 -7.08 6.18
N THR A 27 -8.59 -7.47 6.21
CA THR A 27 -7.77 -7.48 7.41
C THR A 27 -6.54 -6.61 7.22
N ILE A 28 -6.23 -5.78 8.21
CA ILE A 28 -5.03 -4.93 8.22
C ILE A 28 -4.08 -5.33 9.34
N PHE A 29 -2.79 -5.09 9.08
CA PHE A 29 -1.69 -5.44 9.96
C PHE A 29 -0.85 -4.19 10.17
N SER A 30 -0.93 -3.63 11.37
CA SER A 30 -0.40 -2.31 11.70
C SER A 30 0.75 -2.43 12.70
N VAL A 31 1.88 -1.78 12.42
CA VAL A 31 3.09 -1.79 13.27
C VAL A 31 3.69 -0.38 13.38
N PRO A 32 4.41 -0.05 14.46
CA PRO A 32 5.08 1.23 14.56
C PRO A 32 6.23 1.32 13.54
N PHE A 33 6.38 2.48 12.91
CA PHE A 33 7.46 2.77 11.97
C PHE A 33 7.78 4.26 11.97
N ALA A 34 9.04 4.59 12.22
CA ALA A 34 9.52 5.96 12.22
C ALA A 34 10.35 6.25 10.96
N ARG A 35 9.89 7.18 10.12
CA ARG A 35 10.67 7.67 8.97
C ARG A 35 11.92 8.38 9.51
N VAL A 36 13.07 8.03 8.94
CA VAL A 36 14.42 8.45 9.39
C VAL A 36 14.68 8.24 10.89
N GLY A 37 13.96 7.29 11.52
CA GLY A 37 14.07 6.99 12.94
C GLY A 37 13.45 8.03 13.89
N LEU A 38 12.83 9.08 13.37
CA LEU A 38 12.35 10.22 14.18
C LEU A 38 10.86 10.49 14.02
N VAL A 39 10.33 10.49 12.80
CA VAL A 39 8.95 10.91 12.55
C VAL A 39 8.03 9.70 12.51
N PRO A 40 7.05 9.56 13.41
CA PRO A 40 6.15 8.42 13.43
C PRO A 40 5.20 8.46 12.23
N PHE A 41 5.38 7.53 11.29
CA PHE A 41 4.53 7.35 10.11
C PHE A 41 3.64 6.11 10.24
N GLY A 42 4.10 5.10 11.00
CA GLY A 42 3.46 3.78 11.09
C GLY A 42 3.67 2.96 9.81
N GLY A 43 3.59 1.63 9.89
CA GLY A 43 3.59 0.74 8.71
C GLY A 43 2.33 -0.11 8.69
N ARG A 44 1.77 -0.40 7.51
CA ARG A 44 0.57 -1.22 7.38
C ARG A 44 0.62 -2.13 6.16
N SER A 45 0.27 -3.40 6.34
CA SER A 45 -0.15 -4.28 5.24
C SER A 45 -1.65 -4.51 5.26
N THR A 46 -2.19 -4.85 4.09
CA THR A 46 -3.63 -5.06 3.90
C THR A 46 -3.85 -6.36 3.13
N ALA A 47 -4.66 -7.25 3.68
CA ALA A 47 -5.10 -8.48 3.04
C ALA A 47 -6.61 -8.42 2.79
N ILE A 48 -7.02 -8.85 1.60
CA ILE A 48 -8.42 -8.87 1.17
C ILE A 48 -8.75 -10.27 0.69
N LYS A 49 -9.78 -10.88 1.29
CA LYS A 49 -10.37 -12.13 0.82
C LYS A 49 -11.37 -11.84 -0.29
N LEU A 50 -11.05 -12.30 -1.49
CA LEU A 50 -11.85 -12.15 -2.71
C LEU A 50 -13.03 -13.13 -2.72
N GLN A 51 -14.00 -12.91 -3.61
CA GLN A 51 -15.21 -13.75 -3.72
C GLN A 51 -14.90 -15.20 -4.09
N ASP A 52 -13.83 -15.45 -4.84
CA ASP A 52 -13.38 -16.81 -5.18
C ASP A 52 -12.68 -17.54 -4.01
N GLY A 53 -12.61 -16.89 -2.85
CA GLY A 53 -11.99 -17.39 -1.62
C GLY A 53 -10.48 -17.18 -1.56
N SER A 54 -9.84 -16.66 -2.61
CA SER A 54 -8.41 -16.33 -2.60
C SER A 54 -8.11 -15.00 -1.91
N VAL A 55 -6.82 -14.74 -1.69
CA VAL A 55 -6.36 -13.52 -1.01
C VAL A 55 -5.54 -12.64 -1.95
N TRP A 56 -5.90 -11.36 -1.97
CA TRP A 56 -5.10 -10.25 -2.47
C TRP A 56 -4.37 -9.57 -1.31
N LEU A 57 -3.07 -9.35 -1.44
CA LEU A 57 -2.21 -8.93 -0.34
C LEU A 57 -1.28 -7.78 -0.72
N ALA A 58 -1.46 -6.61 -0.10
CA ALA A 58 -0.50 -5.52 -0.11
C ALA A 58 0.50 -5.69 1.05
N ALA A 59 1.72 -6.14 0.74
CA ALA A 59 2.75 -6.48 1.72
C ALA A 59 3.72 -5.31 1.96
N SER A 60 3.85 -4.88 3.22
CA SER A 60 4.49 -3.61 3.62
C SER A 60 5.03 -3.60 5.07
N HIS A 61 4.82 -4.66 5.86
CA HIS A 61 5.42 -4.84 7.20
C HIS A 61 6.13 -6.19 7.32
N PRO A 62 7.02 -6.42 8.31
CA PRO A 62 7.66 -7.71 8.52
C PRO A 62 6.66 -8.86 8.63
N LEU A 63 6.88 -9.95 7.91
CA LEU A 63 6.05 -11.16 8.00
C LEU A 63 6.40 -11.92 9.28
N ASP A 64 5.66 -11.70 10.36
CA ASP A 64 5.78 -12.47 11.61
C ASP A 64 4.84 -13.70 11.63
N PRO A 65 4.96 -14.61 12.62
CA PRO A 65 4.12 -15.80 12.68
C PRO A 65 2.62 -15.51 12.79
N ALA A 66 2.23 -14.46 13.53
CA ALA A 66 0.82 -14.12 13.73
C ALA A 66 0.19 -13.56 12.44
N THR A 67 0.94 -12.74 11.70
CA THR A 67 0.58 -12.28 10.36
C THR A 67 0.44 -13.46 9.40
N LEU A 68 1.44 -14.36 9.37
CA LEU A 68 1.42 -15.52 8.48
C LEU A 68 0.22 -16.43 8.75
N GLU A 69 -0.04 -16.75 10.02
CA GLU A 69 -1.18 -17.57 10.44
C GLU A 69 -2.50 -16.92 10.03
N THR A 70 -2.66 -15.62 10.29
CA THR A 70 -3.88 -14.87 9.95
C THR A 70 -4.14 -14.89 8.45
N ILE A 71 -3.13 -14.59 7.63
CA ILE A 71 -3.26 -14.58 6.16
C ILE A 71 -3.58 -15.99 5.64
N THR A 72 -2.89 -17.01 6.16
CA THR A 72 -3.11 -18.41 5.76
C THR A 72 -4.55 -18.86 6.07
N ALA A 73 -5.10 -18.43 7.21
CA ALA A 73 -6.47 -18.73 7.61
C ALA A 73 -7.52 -18.00 6.75
N MET A 74 -7.18 -16.88 6.09
CA MET A 74 -8.09 -16.18 5.19
C MET A 74 -8.36 -16.97 3.91
N GLY A 75 -7.33 -17.57 3.32
CA GLY A 75 -7.41 -18.36 2.08
C GLY A 75 -6.09 -18.41 1.30
N PRO A 76 -6.07 -19.06 0.13
CA PRO A 76 -4.87 -19.13 -0.71
C PRO A 76 -4.51 -17.76 -1.28
N VAL A 77 -3.28 -17.30 -1.03
CA VAL A 77 -2.77 -16.03 -1.58
C VAL A 77 -2.49 -16.19 -3.07
N LYS A 78 -3.20 -15.43 -3.91
CA LYS A 78 -3.00 -15.40 -5.38
C LYS A 78 -2.31 -14.15 -5.86
N HIS A 79 -2.44 -13.03 -5.14
CA HIS A 79 -1.90 -11.74 -5.55
C HIS A 79 -1.09 -11.12 -4.41
N ILE A 80 0.19 -10.85 -4.67
CA ILE A 80 1.04 -10.05 -3.78
C ILE A 80 1.39 -8.76 -4.50
N VAL A 81 1.04 -7.64 -3.89
CA VAL A 81 1.18 -6.32 -4.46
C VAL A 81 2.16 -5.49 -3.64
N MET A 82 3.08 -4.85 -4.34
CA MET A 82 3.91 -3.77 -3.84
C MET A 82 3.25 -2.46 -4.28
N LEU A 83 2.73 -1.71 -3.31
CA LEU A 83 1.90 -0.52 -3.57
C LEU A 83 2.69 0.60 -4.25
N ASP A 84 3.98 0.74 -3.95
CA ASP A 84 4.88 1.70 -4.59
C ASP A 84 6.33 1.20 -4.60
N ALA A 85 7.27 1.94 -5.19
CA ALA A 85 8.68 1.57 -5.36
C ALA A 85 9.47 1.47 -4.03
N GLU A 86 9.00 2.11 -2.95
CA GLU A 86 9.66 2.17 -1.65
C GLU A 86 9.16 1.07 -0.68
N HIS A 87 7.94 0.57 -0.90
CA HIS A 87 7.28 -0.43 -0.05
C HIS A 87 7.65 -1.89 -0.38
N GLY A 88 8.81 -2.12 -1.00
CA GLY A 88 9.28 -3.44 -1.44
C GLY A 88 10.14 -4.21 -0.43
N MET A 89 10.44 -3.62 0.73
CA MET A 89 11.41 -4.18 1.69
C MET A 89 11.05 -5.59 2.16
N TYR A 90 9.77 -5.83 2.45
CA TYR A 90 9.30 -7.10 2.98
C TYR A 90 8.66 -8.00 1.93
N THR A 91 8.31 -7.48 0.75
CA THR A 91 7.55 -8.24 -0.24
C THR A 91 8.23 -9.57 -0.62
N LYS A 92 9.57 -9.67 -0.54
CA LYS A 92 10.30 -10.92 -0.77
C LYS A 92 9.89 -12.01 0.21
N SER A 93 9.86 -11.72 1.52
CA SER A 93 9.51 -12.73 2.53
C SER A 93 8.07 -13.23 2.37
N TYR A 94 7.16 -12.37 1.92
CA TYR A 94 5.80 -12.78 1.58
C TYR A 94 5.77 -13.65 0.32
N TYR A 95 6.54 -13.30 -0.70
CA TYR A 95 6.63 -14.12 -1.92
C TYR A 95 7.21 -15.51 -1.63
N ASP A 96 8.25 -15.59 -0.81
CA ASP A 96 8.85 -16.87 -0.41
C ASP A 96 7.85 -17.73 0.38
N ALA A 97 7.02 -17.11 1.23
CA ALA A 97 5.98 -17.79 2.00
C ALA A 97 4.77 -18.23 1.15
N PHE A 98 4.49 -17.52 0.04
CA PHE A 98 3.38 -17.80 -0.86
C PHE A 98 3.85 -17.86 -2.33
N PRO A 99 4.68 -18.85 -2.70
CA PRO A 99 5.40 -18.86 -3.99
C PRO A 99 4.51 -19.09 -5.22
N THR A 100 3.24 -19.45 -5.00
CA THR A 100 2.22 -19.57 -6.06
C THR A 100 1.56 -18.24 -6.39
N ALA A 101 1.71 -17.22 -5.55
CA ALA A 101 1.12 -15.91 -5.79
C ALA A 101 1.83 -15.19 -6.95
N LYS A 102 1.07 -14.46 -7.76
CA LYS A 102 1.62 -13.55 -8.75
C LYS A 102 2.03 -12.24 -8.07
N LEU A 103 3.21 -11.73 -8.43
CA LEU A 103 3.73 -10.45 -7.96
C LEU A 103 3.26 -9.29 -8.84
N TYR A 104 2.89 -8.19 -8.22
CA TYR A 104 2.52 -6.94 -8.90
C TYR A 104 3.36 -5.81 -8.32
N LEU A 105 4.19 -5.19 -9.16
CA LEU A 105 5.22 -4.24 -8.74
C LEU A 105 5.18 -2.99 -9.61
N PRO A 106 5.54 -1.79 -9.12
CA PRO A 106 5.85 -0.68 -10.01
C PRO A 106 7.17 -0.93 -10.77
N ALA A 107 7.35 -0.28 -11.91
CA ALA A 107 8.54 -0.43 -12.77
C ALA A 107 9.86 -0.19 -12.00
N GLY A 108 9.88 0.77 -11.08
CA GLY A 108 11.00 1.04 -10.18
C GLY A 108 11.30 -0.14 -9.27
N GLY A 109 10.26 -0.81 -8.76
CA GLY A 109 10.36 -2.05 -7.99
C GLY A 109 11.00 -3.17 -8.79
N VAL A 110 10.58 -3.37 -10.05
CA VAL A 110 11.18 -4.37 -10.97
C VAL A 110 12.68 -4.13 -11.12
N SER A 111 13.09 -2.88 -11.38
CA SER A 111 14.51 -2.55 -11.58
C SER A 111 15.36 -2.83 -10.33
N THR A 112 14.84 -2.50 -9.14
CA THR A 112 15.50 -2.72 -7.86
C THR A 112 15.60 -4.21 -7.54
N TRP A 113 14.51 -4.94 -7.73
CA TRP A 113 14.45 -6.37 -7.43
C TRP A 113 15.32 -7.21 -8.36
N ARG A 114 15.38 -6.85 -9.65
CA ARG A 114 16.29 -7.48 -10.60
C ARG A 114 17.74 -7.31 -10.18
N LYS A 115 18.15 -6.11 -9.76
CA LYS A 115 19.52 -5.85 -9.25
C LYS A 115 19.84 -6.65 -7.99
N LYS A 116 18.85 -6.88 -7.12
CA LYS A 116 18.99 -7.67 -5.89
C LYS A 116 18.87 -9.19 -6.11
N GLY A 117 18.56 -9.64 -7.32
CA GLY A 117 18.33 -11.06 -7.62
C GLY A 117 17.04 -11.64 -7.01
N PHE A 118 16.07 -10.79 -6.64
CA PHE A 118 14.81 -11.22 -6.02
C PHE A 118 13.66 -11.38 -7.01
N LEU A 119 13.77 -10.74 -8.19
CA LEU A 119 12.73 -10.85 -9.21
C LEU A 119 12.70 -12.27 -9.78
N PRO A 120 11.53 -12.95 -9.85
CA PRO A 120 11.43 -14.25 -10.51
C PRO A 120 11.93 -14.20 -11.95
N THR A 121 12.62 -15.26 -12.38
CA THR A 121 13.11 -15.40 -13.76
C THR A 121 11.98 -15.67 -14.75
N ASP A 122 10.93 -16.34 -14.30
CA ASP A 122 9.70 -16.58 -15.06
C ASP A 122 8.84 -15.30 -15.07
N GLU A 123 8.79 -14.63 -16.22
CA GLU A 123 8.02 -13.39 -16.40
C GLU A 123 6.50 -13.58 -16.23
N SER A 124 5.98 -14.82 -16.26
CA SER A 124 4.56 -15.06 -15.99
C SER A 124 4.19 -14.86 -14.52
N LYS A 125 5.18 -14.95 -13.62
CA LYS A 125 4.99 -14.83 -12.16
C LYS A 125 4.93 -13.41 -11.64
N TYR A 126 5.18 -12.41 -12.50
CA TYR A 126 5.01 -11.02 -12.11
C TYR A 126 4.34 -10.17 -13.19
N ALA A 127 3.77 -9.06 -12.77
CA ALA A 127 3.28 -7.98 -13.61
C ALA A 127 3.85 -6.67 -13.09
N SER A 128 3.99 -5.68 -13.97
CA SER A 128 4.54 -4.38 -13.62
C SER A 128 3.63 -3.24 -14.03
N TYR A 129 3.56 -2.20 -13.20
CA TYR A 129 2.92 -0.92 -13.49
C TYR A 129 3.97 0.13 -13.89
N GLY A 130 3.57 1.21 -14.54
CA GLY A 130 4.45 2.30 -14.93
C GLY A 130 4.86 2.28 -16.40
N GLU A 131 5.69 3.25 -16.77
CA GLU A 131 6.19 3.41 -18.12
C GLU A 131 6.97 2.17 -18.60
N GLY A 132 6.66 1.71 -19.82
CA GLY A 132 7.25 0.49 -20.38
C GLY A 132 6.61 -0.81 -19.86
N SER A 133 5.58 -0.74 -19.01
CA SER A 133 4.74 -1.90 -18.70
C SER A 133 4.00 -2.38 -19.95
N LYS A 134 3.94 -3.71 -20.12
CA LYS A 134 3.31 -4.35 -21.28
C LYS A 134 1.87 -4.79 -21.03
N GLN A 135 1.35 -4.63 -19.82
CA GLN A 135 0.08 -5.23 -19.40
C GLN A 135 -0.98 -4.17 -19.12
N VAL A 136 -2.17 -4.38 -19.71
CA VAL A 136 -3.43 -3.79 -19.29
C VAL A 136 -3.73 -4.26 -17.85
N ASP A 137 -4.45 -3.47 -17.04
CA ASP A 137 -4.84 -3.82 -15.67
C ASP A 137 -5.25 -5.31 -15.58
N PRO A 138 -4.45 -6.16 -14.91
CA PRO A 138 -4.67 -7.61 -14.94
C PRO A 138 -5.85 -8.04 -14.07
N PHE A 139 -6.34 -7.17 -13.18
CA PHE A 139 -7.30 -7.56 -12.15
C PHE A 139 -8.73 -7.78 -12.68
N GLU A 140 -9.09 -7.19 -13.83
CA GLU A 140 -10.34 -7.54 -14.52
C GLU A 140 -10.36 -9.04 -14.84
N ALA A 141 -9.30 -9.55 -15.48
CA ALA A 141 -9.20 -10.95 -15.88
C ALA A 141 -8.98 -11.91 -14.70
N THR A 142 -8.26 -11.49 -13.65
CA THR A 142 -7.90 -12.39 -12.54
C THR A 142 -8.86 -12.34 -11.35
N THR A 143 -9.67 -11.30 -11.21
CA THR A 143 -10.59 -11.11 -10.08
C THR A 143 -12.03 -10.82 -10.51
N GLY A 144 -12.33 -10.81 -11.82
CA GLY A 144 -13.66 -10.46 -12.32
C GLY A 144 -14.04 -9.00 -12.06
N GLY A 145 -13.04 -8.11 -11.99
CA GLY A 145 -13.25 -6.68 -11.74
C GLY A 145 -13.50 -6.30 -10.27
N GLU A 146 -13.36 -7.26 -9.34
CA GLU A 146 -13.45 -7.02 -7.89
C GLU A 146 -12.34 -6.09 -7.39
N ILE A 147 -11.12 -6.25 -7.93
CA ILE A 147 -10.01 -5.32 -7.75
C ILE A 147 -9.87 -4.45 -9.01
N LYS A 148 -9.80 -3.13 -8.82
CA LYS A 148 -9.44 -2.16 -9.88
C LYS A 148 -8.14 -1.48 -9.51
N SER A 149 -7.37 -1.04 -10.50
CA SER A 149 -6.13 -0.29 -10.25
C SER A 149 -5.98 0.95 -11.11
N VAL A 150 -5.27 1.96 -10.58
CA VAL A 150 -4.82 3.15 -11.33
C VAL A 150 -3.35 3.37 -11.02
N ASP A 151 -2.56 3.45 -12.08
CA ASP A 151 -1.12 3.68 -12.02
C ASP A 151 -0.79 5.16 -11.81
N PHE A 152 0.00 5.46 -10.78
CA PHE A 152 0.61 6.78 -10.56
C PHE A 152 2.12 6.77 -10.85
N GLY A 153 2.64 5.75 -11.55
CA GLY A 153 4.06 5.55 -11.84
C GLY A 153 4.78 6.76 -12.43
N LYS A 154 4.14 7.42 -13.40
CA LYS A 154 4.63 8.68 -13.99
C LYS A 154 4.39 9.89 -13.08
N ALA A 155 3.25 9.91 -12.39
CA ALA A 155 2.79 11.03 -11.58
C ALA A 155 3.53 11.19 -10.24
N HIS A 156 3.65 10.12 -9.46
CA HIS A 156 4.11 10.13 -8.07
C HIS A 156 5.59 9.75 -7.95
N ILE A 157 6.34 10.38 -7.04
CA ILE A 157 7.78 10.16 -6.88
C ILE A 157 8.11 8.70 -6.55
N ASN A 158 7.30 8.07 -5.69
CA ASN A 158 7.45 6.67 -5.32
C ASN A 158 6.79 5.70 -6.32
N GLN A 159 6.18 6.19 -7.40
CA GLN A 159 5.49 5.34 -8.38
C GLN A 159 4.36 4.50 -7.77
N ASP A 160 3.48 5.16 -7.02
CA ASP A 160 2.37 4.51 -6.32
C ASP A 160 1.34 3.91 -7.29
N ILE A 161 0.54 2.98 -6.80
CA ILE A 161 -0.56 2.35 -7.52
C ILE A 161 -1.74 2.30 -6.56
N ALA A 162 -2.83 2.97 -6.94
CA ALA A 162 -4.06 2.93 -6.18
C ALA A 162 -4.86 1.68 -6.55
N PHE A 163 -5.41 0.99 -5.55
CA PHE A 163 -6.28 -0.17 -5.74
C PHE A 163 -7.65 0.08 -5.12
N LEU A 164 -8.71 -0.36 -5.79
CA LEU A 164 -10.05 -0.38 -5.22
C LEU A 164 -10.49 -1.83 -5.08
N HIS A 165 -10.88 -2.21 -3.86
CA HIS A 165 -11.76 -3.36 -3.68
C HIS A 165 -13.21 -2.90 -3.80
N ALA A 166 -13.82 -3.16 -4.96
CA ALA A 166 -15.12 -2.63 -5.32
C ALA A 166 -16.25 -3.11 -4.38
N PRO A 167 -16.32 -4.40 -3.96
CA PRO A 167 -17.38 -4.88 -3.07
C PRO A 167 -17.41 -4.19 -1.71
N THR A 168 -16.24 -3.94 -1.10
CA THR A 168 -16.15 -3.25 0.21
C THR A 168 -15.96 -1.75 0.07
N LYS A 169 -16.03 -1.19 -1.14
CA LYS A 169 -15.88 0.26 -1.39
C LYS A 169 -14.63 0.84 -0.72
N THR A 170 -13.53 0.09 -0.78
CA THR A 170 -12.30 0.39 -0.04
C THR A 170 -11.17 0.70 -1.00
N LEU A 171 -10.65 1.92 -0.92
CA LEU A 171 -9.44 2.37 -1.61
C LEU A 171 -8.21 1.99 -0.78
N ILE A 172 -7.22 1.36 -1.40
CA ILE A 172 -5.94 0.97 -0.82
C ILE A 172 -4.83 1.67 -1.60
N GLN A 173 -3.90 2.31 -0.90
CA GLN A 173 -2.76 3.03 -1.50
C GLN A 173 -1.64 3.18 -0.47
N ALA A 174 -0.42 3.46 -0.92
CA ALA A 174 0.69 3.71 0.00
C ALA A 174 0.74 5.18 0.46
N ASP A 175 1.27 6.04 -0.41
CA ASP A 175 1.78 7.38 -0.13
C ASP A 175 1.06 8.49 -0.91
N LEU A 176 0.04 8.17 -1.72
CA LEU A 176 -0.81 9.14 -2.40
C LEU A 176 -1.58 10.05 -1.44
N LEU A 177 -1.98 9.51 -0.29
CA LEU A 177 -2.69 10.25 0.75
C LEU A 177 -2.30 9.72 2.13
N PHE A 178 -1.89 10.62 3.02
CA PHE A 178 -1.59 10.29 4.41
C PHE A 178 -2.73 10.68 5.33
N ASN A 179 -2.89 9.95 6.43
CA ASN A 179 -3.83 10.31 7.49
C ASN A 179 -3.14 10.27 8.87
N LEU A 180 -2.10 11.10 9.02
CA LEU A 180 -1.36 11.18 10.29
C LEU A 180 -2.16 11.93 11.39
N PRO A 181 -1.90 11.65 12.68
CA PRO A 181 -0.92 10.68 13.23
C PRO A 181 -1.33 9.21 13.04
N PRO A 182 -0.38 8.26 13.11
CA PRO A 182 -0.63 6.83 12.98
C PRO A 182 -1.03 6.19 14.32
N THR A 183 -2.19 6.56 14.87
CA THR A 183 -2.58 6.16 16.22
C THR A 183 -2.76 4.65 16.37
N GLU A 184 -3.39 4.00 15.39
CA GLU A 184 -3.61 2.55 15.39
C GLU A 184 -2.28 1.79 15.36
N GLN A 185 -1.36 2.25 14.51
CA GLN A 185 -0.06 1.61 14.26
C GLN A 185 0.89 1.72 15.46
N TYR A 186 0.63 2.64 16.39
CA TYR A 186 1.36 2.78 17.65
C TYR A 186 0.53 2.39 18.87
N SER A 187 -0.68 1.86 18.71
CA SER A 187 -1.59 1.58 19.84
C SER A 187 -1.07 0.55 20.83
N ARG A 188 -0.13 -0.31 20.40
CA ARG A 188 0.61 -1.27 21.25
C ARG A 188 2.05 -0.86 21.53
N SER A 189 2.48 0.31 21.08
CA SER A 189 3.85 0.79 21.23
C SER A 189 4.04 1.60 22.51
N SER A 190 5.26 1.55 23.05
CA SER A 190 5.68 2.47 24.12
C SER A 190 6.08 3.85 23.58
N PHE A 191 6.30 3.98 22.27
CA PHE A 191 6.59 5.24 21.60
C PHE A 191 5.31 6.01 21.28
N ARG A 192 5.41 7.35 21.28
CA ARG A 192 4.26 8.21 20.95
C ARG A 192 4.04 8.27 19.42
N PRO A 193 2.79 8.20 18.94
CA PRO A 193 2.47 8.41 17.52
C PRO A 193 2.55 9.88 17.08
N THR A 194 2.83 10.80 18.01
CA THR A 194 2.71 12.24 17.75
C THR A 194 3.97 13.01 18.11
N ILE A 195 4.34 13.93 17.23
CA ILE A 195 5.26 15.03 17.50
C ILE A 195 4.40 16.32 17.54
N PRO A 196 4.46 17.11 18.64
CA PRO A 196 3.69 18.34 18.76
C PRO A 196 3.85 19.25 17.54
N PHE A 197 2.73 19.81 17.07
CA PHE A 197 2.65 20.72 15.91
C PHE A 197 3.05 20.13 14.54
N ILE A 198 3.62 18.93 14.48
CA ILE A 198 4.11 18.30 13.23
C ILE A 198 3.15 17.21 12.75
N SER A 199 2.68 16.33 13.63
CA SER A 199 1.97 15.12 13.20
C SER A 199 0.65 15.35 12.47
N GLY A 200 0.01 16.52 12.66
CA GLY A 200 -1.20 16.88 11.94
C GLY A 200 -0.96 17.45 10.54
N LEU A 201 0.28 17.81 10.18
CA LEU A 201 0.59 18.48 8.91
C LEU A 201 0.40 17.58 7.69
N LEU A 202 0.60 16.28 7.84
CA LEU A 202 0.36 15.29 6.80
C LEU A 202 -0.96 14.52 7.03
N ARG A 203 -1.91 15.11 7.76
CA ARG A 203 -3.28 14.62 7.73
C ARG A 203 -3.90 14.99 6.38
N HIS A 204 -4.76 14.11 5.85
CA HIS A 204 -5.50 14.33 4.62
C HIS A 204 -6.22 15.68 4.63
N SER A 205 -6.49 16.21 3.44
CA SER A 205 -7.23 17.47 3.22
C SER A 205 -6.60 18.74 3.81
N THR A 206 -5.52 18.67 4.61
CA THR A 206 -4.82 19.85 5.13
C THR A 206 -4.00 20.55 4.05
N ASN A 207 -3.82 21.86 4.15
CA ASN A 207 -3.01 22.61 3.19
C ASN A 207 -1.53 22.17 3.17
N ALA A 208 -0.99 21.74 4.31
CA ALA A 208 0.38 21.24 4.38
C ALA A 208 0.52 19.92 3.60
N HIS A 209 -0.45 19.00 3.72
CA HIS A 209 -0.46 17.77 2.94
C HIS A 209 -0.65 18.03 1.43
N LYS A 210 -1.57 18.94 1.05
CA LYS A 210 -1.72 19.37 -0.36
C LYS A 210 -0.43 19.94 -0.93
N ARG A 211 0.27 20.79 -0.17
CA ARG A 211 1.59 21.33 -0.55
C ARG A 211 2.63 20.23 -0.72
N PHE A 212 2.67 19.27 0.21
CA PHE A 212 3.57 18.13 0.13
C PHE A 212 3.34 17.32 -1.15
N ILE A 213 2.10 16.86 -1.40
CA ILE A 213 1.77 16.08 -2.60
C ILE A 213 2.10 16.89 -3.84
N HIS A 214 1.65 18.14 -3.89
CA HIS A 214 1.84 19.00 -5.04
C HIS A 214 3.34 19.24 -5.30
N HIS A 215 4.10 19.80 -4.36
CA HIS A 215 5.44 20.27 -4.67
C HIS A 215 6.55 19.24 -4.49
N LEU A 216 6.34 18.21 -3.66
CA LEU A 216 7.40 17.26 -3.28
C LEU A 216 7.15 15.85 -3.79
N ALA A 217 5.89 15.40 -3.78
CA ALA A 217 5.56 14.03 -4.16
C ALA A 217 5.19 13.85 -5.64
N THR A 218 4.94 14.93 -6.38
CA THR A 218 4.52 14.87 -7.78
C THR A 218 5.67 15.18 -8.75
N LYS A 219 5.91 14.27 -9.70
CA LYS A 219 6.82 14.44 -10.83
C LYS A 219 6.12 15.04 -12.05
N ASP A 220 4.89 14.59 -12.32
CA ASP A 220 4.09 15.05 -13.46
C ASP A 220 2.68 15.46 -13.00
N LYS A 221 2.35 16.74 -13.24
CA LYS A 221 1.10 17.36 -12.82
C LYS A 221 -0.11 16.90 -13.63
N ALA A 222 0.08 16.70 -14.92
CA ALA A 222 -0.99 16.30 -15.83
C ALA A 222 -1.38 14.84 -15.54
N GLU A 223 -0.38 13.97 -15.38
CA GLU A 223 -0.59 12.57 -15.00
C GLU A 223 -1.19 12.45 -13.60
N MET A 224 -0.72 13.26 -12.63
CA MET A 224 -1.31 13.29 -11.28
C MET A 224 -2.78 13.71 -11.33
N LYS A 225 -3.12 14.76 -12.11
CA LYS A 225 -4.51 15.20 -12.31
C LYS A 225 -5.35 14.10 -12.94
N TRP A 226 -4.86 13.46 -13.99
CA TRP A 226 -5.56 12.39 -14.69
C TRP A 226 -5.84 11.20 -13.76
N ALA A 227 -4.81 10.67 -13.11
CA ALA A 227 -4.91 9.50 -12.24
C ALA A 227 -5.79 9.79 -11.01
N ALA A 228 -5.62 10.95 -10.37
CA ALA A 228 -6.46 11.36 -9.24
C ALA A 228 -7.94 11.52 -9.64
N LYS A 229 -8.23 12.04 -10.85
CA LYS A 229 -9.59 12.08 -11.40
C LYS A 229 -10.15 10.68 -11.63
N LYS A 230 -9.35 9.74 -12.15
CA LYS A 230 -9.77 8.34 -12.32
C LYS A 230 -10.13 7.64 -11.03
N VAL A 231 -9.30 7.77 -9.99
CA VAL A 231 -9.66 7.27 -8.65
C VAL A 231 -10.94 7.97 -8.16
N ALA A 232 -11.08 9.28 -8.39
CA ALA A 232 -12.28 10.03 -8.04
C ALA A 232 -13.53 9.68 -8.88
N GLU A 233 -13.46 8.80 -9.89
CA GLU A 233 -14.64 8.24 -10.57
C GLU A 233 -15.18 6.98 -9.86
N TRP A 234 -14.37 6.30 -9.04
CA TRP A 234 -14.74 5.05 -8.35
C TRP A 234 -15.73 5.23 -7.19
N ASP A 235 -16.59 4.26 -6.94
CA ASP A 235 -17.48 4.27 -5.77
C ASP A 235 -16.77 3.69 -4.53
N PHE A 236 -16.16 4.55 -3.71
CA PHE A 236 -15.48 4.17 -2.47
C PHE A 236 -15.82 5.12 -1.31
N ASP A 237 -15.80 4.60 -0.10
CA ASP A 237 -16.02 5.38 1.14
C ASP A 237 -14.88 5.21 2.15
N ARG A 238 -14.21 4.05 2.16
CA ARG A 238 -13.05 3.79 3.01
C ARG A 238 -11.74 4.05 2.27
N ILE A 239 -10.72 4.58 2.96
CA ILE A 239 -9.33 4.62 2.48
C ILE A 239 -8.40 3.96 3.51
N ILE A 240 -7.59 3.02 3.05
CA ILE A 240 -6.51 2.38 3.81
C ILE A 240 -5.15 2.86 3.26
N PRO A 241 -4.48 3.83 3.92
CA PRO A 241 -3.10 4.19 3.60
C PRO A 241 -2.09 3.20 4.21
N CYS A 242 -0.87 3.13 3.68
CA CYS A 242 0.28 2.51 4.37
C CYS A 242 0.64 3.27 5.65
N HIS A 243 0.55 4.60 5.60
CA HIS A 243 0.98 5.50 6.67
C HIS A 243 -0.19 6.34 7.20
N GLY A 244 -0.47 6.21 8.50
CA GLY A 244 -1.58 6.90 9.17
C GLY A 244 -2.82 6.03 9.39
N ASP A 245 -3.81 6.60 10.06
CA ASP A 245 -5.03 5.89 10.42
C ASP A 245 -5.93 5.61 9.20
N VAL A 246 -6.68 4.52 9.25
CA VAL A 246 -7.72 4.23 8.25
C VAL A 246 -8.77 5.33 8.26
N ILE A 247 -9.16 5.81 7.07
CA ILE A 247 -10.32 6.67 6.90
C ILE A 247 -11.51 5.73 6.70
N GLU A 248 -12.25 5.43 7.76
CA GLU A 248 -13.34 4.44 7.71
C GLU A 248 -14.53 4.88 6.84
N THR A 249 -14.84 6.18 6.86
CA THR A 249 -15.94 6.79 6.11
C THR A 249 -15.56 8.18 5.63
N GLY A 250 -16.20 8.68 4.58
CA GLY A 250 -15.93 10.00 3.99
C GLY A 250 -14.67 10.03 3.13
N GLY A 251 -14.14 8.86 2.75
CA GLY A 251 -12.94 8.71 1.95
C GLY A 251 -13.01 9.45 0.62
N LYS A 252 -14.17 9.42 -0.04
CA LYS A 252 -14.38 10.16 -1.30
C LYS A 252 -14.08 11.65 -1.15
N LYS A 253 -14.61 12.26 -0.09
CA LYS A 253 -14.38 13.67 0.23
C LYS A 253 -12.91 13.92 0.61
N ALA A 254 -12.33 13.06 1.43
CA ALA A 254 -10.92 13.16 1.82
C ALA A 254 -9.99 13.15 0.60
N TRP A 255 -10.25 12.26 -0.37
CA TRP A 255 -9.52 12.17 -1.63
C TRP A 255 -9.67 13.45 -2.47
N VAL A 256 -10.91 13.84 -2.79
CA VAL A 256 -11.18 15.03 -3.61
C VAL A 256 -10.58 16.29 -3.00
N ASP A 257 -10.73 16.48 -1.68
CA ASP A 257 -10.16 17.64 -1.00
C ASP A 257 -8.63 17.66 -1.06
N THR A 258 -7.99 16.49 -0.93
CA THR A 258 -6.53 16.33 -0.95
C THR A 258 -5.95 16.62 -2.33
N PHE A 259 -6.63 16.19 -3.40
CA PHE A 259 -6.19 16.42 -4.78
C PHE A 259 -6.77 17.70 -5.43
N ALA A 260 -7.50 18.52 -4.67
CA ALA A 260 -8.15 19.74 -5.16
C ALA A 260 -7.21 20.71 -5.91
N TRP A 261 -5.94 20.79 -5.54
CA TRP A 261 -4.95 21.65 -6.21
C TRP A 261 -4.59 21.17 -7.63
N PHE A 262 -4.92 19.93 -7.99
CA PHE A 262 -4.78 19.43 -9.36
C PHE A 262 -6.08 19.53 -10.14
N THR A 263 -7.22 19.38 -9.45
CA THR A 263 -8.52 19.22 -10.10
C THR A 263 -9.33 20.51 -10.22
N ASN A 264 -9.11 21.50 -9.36
CA ASN A 264 -9.96 22.71 -9.25
C ASN A 264 -9.33 23.97 -9.86
N HIS A 265 -8.07 23.92 -10.31
CA HIS A 265 -7.45 25.00 -11.05
C HIS A 265 -7.63 24.71 -12.55
N GLU A 266 -8.73 25.22 -13.10
CA GLU A 266 -8.94 25.46 -14.53
C GLU A 266 -8.84 26.96 -14.80
#